data_AF-A0A1H6V8W7-F1
#
_entry.id   AF-A0A1H6V8W7-F1
#
_cell.length_a   1.000
_cell.length_b   1.000
_cell.length_c   1.000
_cell.angle_alpha   90.00
_cell.angle_beta   90.00
_cell.angle_gamma   90.00
#
_symmetry.space_group_name_H-M   'P 1'
#
loop_
_entity.id
_entity.type
_entity.pdbx_description
1 polymer ?
#
loop_
_entity_poly.entity_id
_entity_poly.type
_entity_poly.pdbx_seq_one_letter_code
_entity_poly.pdbx_strand_id
1 'polypeptide(L)'
;MRIYIASPFFNDQECEVLGQVEEILKGRGFSVFSPREHEVRDGNVGKPDWSKETFLNDKAGIDWAEVVVMLYWGNYSDSGTAWECGYAYATQKPVIVVQLGESSNLMIHEGSHTNLMSVDELKTYDFEMMPREDYRGKMF
;
A
#
# COMPACT_ATOMS: atom_id res chain seq x y z
N MET A 1 -3.89 -8.02 -13.53
CA MET A 1 -4.17 -7.91 -12.09
C MET A 1 -4.41 -6.45 -11.73
N ARG A 2 -5.37 -6.19 -10.84
CA ARG A 2 -5.69 -4.87 -10.27
C ARG A 2 -5.02 -4.71 -8.91
N ILE A 3 -4.24 -3.65 -8.73
CA ILE A 3 -3.46 -3.40 -7.53
C ILE A 3 -3.83 -2.05 -6.95
N TYR A 4 -4.09 -2.00 -5.65
CA TYR A 4 -4.14 -0.76 -4.87
C TYR A 4 -2.80 -0.56 -4.17
N ILE A 5 -2.19 0.62 -4.29
CA ILE A 5 -0.99 0.96 -3.53
C ILE A 5 -1.39 1.75 -2.28
N ALA A 6 -1.14 1.17 -1.11
CA ALA A 6 -1.28 1.82 0.18
C ALA A 6 0.09 2.38 0.61
N SER A 7 0.26 3.69 0.64
CA SER A 7 1.52 4.34 1.00
C SER A 7 1.27 5.78 1.46
N PRO A 8 2.01 6.28 2.46
CA PRO A 8 2.11 7.72 2.64
C PRO A 8 2.84 8.36 1.45
N PHE A 9 2.63 9.66 1.29
CA PHE A 9 3.29 10.51 0.30
C PHE A 9 3.47 11.93 0.84
N PHE A 10 3.86 12.03 2.11
CA PHE A 10 3.98 13.26 2.88
C PHE A 10 5.36 13.91 2.77
N ASN A 11 6.40 13.13 2.42
CA ASN A 11 7.76 13.62 2.20
C ASN A 11 8.37 13.11 0.89
N ASP A 12 9.54 13.65 0.54
CA ASP A 12 10.21 13.37 -0.74
C ASP A 12 10.63 11.90 -0.86
N GLN A 13 11.10 11.28 0.23
CA GLN A 13 11.53 9.89 0.23
C GLN A 13 10.34 8.95 -0.02
N GLU A 14 9.21 9.20 0.63
CA GLU A 14 7.95 8.48 0.40
C GLU A 14 7.47 8.64 -1.04
N CYS A 15 7.47 9.87 -1.55
CA CYS A 15 7.06 10.17 -2.92
C CYS A 15 7.95 9.48 -3.96
N GLU A 16 9.27 9.46 -3.72
CA GLU A 16 10.24 8.83 -4.61
C GLU A 16 10.01 7.32 -4.68
N VAL A 17 9.93 6.65 -3.54
CA VAL A 17 9.71 5.19 -3.50
C VAL A 17 8.34 4.81 -4.06
N LEU A 18 7.29 5.57 -3.75
CA LEU A 18 5.96 5.36 -4.33
C LEU A 18 6.00 5.46 -5.86
N GLY A 19 6.71 6.45 -6.42
CA GLY A 19 6.88 6.58 -7.87
C GLY A 19 7.62 5.41 -8.49
N GLN A 20 8.69 4.93 -7.84
CA GLN A 20 9.38 3.73 -8.30
C GLN A 20 8.47 2.50 -8.32
N VAL A 21 7.65 2.32 -7.28
CA VAL A 21 6.71 1.19 -7.16
C VAL A 21 5.58 1.27 -8.20
N GLU A 22 5.03 2.45 -8.43
CA GLU A 22 4.05 2.69 -9.50
C GLU A 22 4.60 2.26 -10.86
N GLU A 23 5.81 2.72 -11.21
CA GLU A 23 6.46 2.38 -12.48
C GLU A 23 6.76 0.87 -12.59
N ILE A 24 7.22 0.23 -11.51
CA ILE A 24 7.46 -1.22 -11.48
C ILE A 24 6.16 -1.98 -11.78
N LEU A 25 5.07 -1.66 -11.08
CA LEU A 25 3.82 -2.39 -11.18
C LEU A 25 3.12 -2.13 -12.52
N LYS A 26 3.09 -0.87 -12.98
CA LYS A 26 2.54 -0.50 -14.29
C LYS A 26 3.36 -1.11 -15.43
N GLY A 27 4.69 -1.08 -15.32
CA GLY A 27 5.61 -1.68 -16.30
C GLY A 27 5.47 -3.20 -16.43
N ARG A 28 4.97 -3.88 -15.39
CA ARG A 28 4.60 -5.30 -15.40
C ARG A 28 3.21 -5.58 -16.01
N GLY A 29 2.51 -4.54 -16.49
CA GLY A 29 1.20 -4.65 -17.12
C GLY A 29 0.02 -4.73 -16.15
N PHE A 30 0.23 -4.39 -14.87
CA PHE A 30 -0.85 -4.35 -13.89
C PHE A 30 -1.65 -3.04 -13.99
N SER A 31 -2.95 -3.12 -13.69
CA SER A 31 -3.79 -1.95 -13.50
C SER A 31 -3.58 -1.45 -12.08
N VAL A 32 -3.03 -0.26 -11.91
CA VAL A 32 -2.65 0.29 -10.61
C VAL A 32 -3.57 1.44 -10.24
N PHE A 33 -4.10 1.43 -9.02
CA PHE A 33 -4.71 2.56 -8.36
C PHE A 33 -3.74 3.09 -7.32
N SER A 34 -3.30 4.34 -7.48
CA SER A 34 -2.46 5.06 -6.52
C SER A 34 -3.21 6.30 -6.01
N PRO A 35 -3.53 6.39 -4.71
CA PRO A 35 -4.31 7.51 -4.17
C PRO A 35 -3.79 8.88 -4.60
N ARG A 36 -2.46 9.08 -4.61
CA ARG A 36 -1.85 10.37 -4.99
C ARG A 36 -2.12 10.78 -6.45
N GLU A 37 -2.36 9.84 -7.35
CA GLU A 37 -2.71 10.12 -8.76
C GLU A 37 -4.20 10.39 -8.95
N HIS A 38 -5.01 10.04 -7.96
CA HIS A 38 -6.47 10.13 -7.97
C HIS A 38 -7.03 11.14 -6.96
N GLU A 39 -6.17 11.87 -6.24
CA GLU A 39 -6.60 12.97 -5.36
C GLU A 39 -7.21 14.12 -6.18
N VAL A 40 -8.51 14.37 -6.01
CA VAL A 40 -9.15 15.57 -6.52
C VAL A 40 -8.78 16.76 -5.61
N ARG A 41 -7.72 17.48 -5.97
CA ARG A 41 -7.26 18.69 -5.26
C ARG A 41 -7.92 19.99 -5.79
N ASP A 42 -9.16 19.92 -6.28
CA ASP A 42 -9.88 21.06 -6.90
C ASP A 42 -10.37 22.11 -5.87
N GLY A 43 -9.44 22.75 -5.15
CA GLY A 43 -9.71 23.92 -4.30
C GLY A 43 -10.57 23.68 -3.05
N ASN A 44 -11.03 22.44 -2.84
CA ASN A 44 -11.87 22.03 -1.71
C ASN A 44 -11.13 21.16 -0.67
N VAL A 45 -9.81 20.97 -0.82
CA VAL A 45 -8.97 20.25 0.14
C VAL A 45 -9.20 20.81 1.56
N GLY A 46 -9.44 19.91 2.52
CA GLY A 46 -9.74 20.26 3.91
C GLY A 46 -11.21 20.58 4.22
N LYS A 47 -12.12 20.50 3.24
CA LYS A 47 -13.57 20.60 3.47
C LYS A 47 -14.20 19.23 3.77
N PRO A 48 -15.35 19.18 4.49
CA PRO A 48 -16.02 17.92 4.83
C PRO A 48 -16.43 17.06 3.62
N ASP A 49 -16.90 17.68 2.54
CA ASP A 49 -17.32 16.93 1.34
C ASP A 49 -16.11 16.31 0.63
N TRP A 50 -15.01 17.09 0.51
CA TRP A 50 -13.75 16.60 -0.04
C TRP A 50 -13.22 15.41 0.75
N SER A 51 -13.17 15.48 2.08
CA SER A 51 -12.61 14.38 2.88
C SER A 51 -13.46 13.11 2.75
N LYS A 52 -14.79 13.25 2.67
CA LYS A 52 -15.69 12.12 2.45
C LYS A 52 -15.55 11.53 1.05
N GLU A 53 -15.44 12.36 0.03
CA GLU A 53 -15.27 11.91 -1.37
C GLU A 53 -13.93 11.19 -1.56
N THR A 54 -12.82 11.74 -1.06
CA THR A 54 -11.50 11.11 -1.10
C THR A 54 -11.54 9.75 -0.38
N PHE A 55 -12.08 9.70 0.84
CA PHE A 55 -12.22 8.45 1.58
C PHE A 55 -13.03 7.39 0.82
N LEU A 56 -14.16 7.77 0.22
CA LEU A 56 -15.00 6.85 -0.54
C LEU A 56 -14.30 6.37 -1.81
N ASN A 57 -13.53 7.24 -2.47
CA ASN A 57 -12.75 6.90 -3.67
C ASN A 57 -11.64 5.90 -3.35
N ASP A 58 -10.86 6.15 -2.30
CA ASP A 58 -9.76 5.28 -1.88
C ASP A 58 -10.28 3.91 -1.43
N LYS A 59 -11.34 3.90 -0.62
CA LYS A 59 -12.04 2.67 -0.24
C LYS A 59 -12.55 1.91 -1.47
N ALA A 60 -13.13 2.60 -2.45
CA ALA A 60 -13.58 1.97 -3.70
C ALA A 60 -12.40 1.41 -4.52
N GLY A 61 -11.23 2.05 -4.47
CA GLY A 61 -9.97 1.54 -5.02
C GLY A 61 -9.57 0.21 -4.38
N ILE A 62 -9.63 0.10 -3.05
CA ILE A 62 -9.36 -1.17 -2.33
C ILE A 62 -10.40 -2.23 -2.69
N ASP A 63 -11.69 -1.86 -2.75
CA ASP A 63 -12.77 -2.78 -3.15
C ASP A 63 -12.58 -3.30 -4.59
N TRP A 64 -12.08 -2.45 -5.49
CA TRP A 64 -11.76 -2.79 -6.88
C TRP A 64 -10.52 -3.67 -7.02
N ALA A 65 -9.51 -3.49 -6.19
CA ALA A 65 -8.24 -4.21 -6.31
C ALA A 65 -8.36 -5.72 -6.05
N GLU A 66 -7.48 -6.51 -6.66
CA GLU A 66 -7.32 -7.94 -6.35
C GLU A 66 -6.26 -8.15 -5.27
N VAL A 67 -5.27 -7.25 -5.20
CA VAL A 67 -4.15 -7.27 -4.25
C VAL A 67 -3.90 -5.84 -3.76
N VAL A 68 -3.53 -5.69 -2.49
CA VAL A 68 -3.03 -4.42 -1.94
C VAL A 68 -1.52 -4.54 -1.81
N VAL A 69 -0.77 -3.58 -2.35
CA VAL A 69 0.67 -3.43 -2.11
C VAL A 69 0.85 -2.29 -1.11
N MET A 70 1.36 -2.60 0.08
CA MET A 70 1.56 -1.64 1.17
C MET A 70 3.03 -1.26 1.28
N LEU A 71 3.35 0.03 1.19
CA LEU A 71 4.70 0.55 1.46
C LEU A 71 4.77 0.99 2.91
N TYR A 72 5.39 0.15 3.74
CA TYR A 72 5.34 0.32 5.20
C TYR A 72 6.65 0.83 5.78
N TRP A 73 6.62 2.05 6.32
CA TRP A 73 7.79 2.74 6.89
C TRP A 73 8.00 2.45 8.39
N GLY A 74 7.38 1.37 8.89
CA GLY A 74 7.50 0.90 10.27
C GLY A 74 6.43 1.45 11.23
N ASN A 75 6.65 1.28 12.54
CA ASN A 75 5.63 1.46 13.59
C ASN A 75 4.85 2.79 13.53
N TYR A 76 5.48 3.88 13.08
CA TYR A 76 4.89 5.21 12.99
C TYR A 76 4.75 5.73 11.56
N SER A 77 4.72 4.82 10.58
CA SER A 77 4.62 5.13 9.14
C SER A 77 3.44 6.06 8.84
N ASP A 78 2.23 5.51 8.87
CA ASP A 78 1.02 6.27 8.58
C ASP A 78 -0.21 5.52 9.08
N SER A 79 -1.08 6.24 9.78
CA SER A 79 -2.35 5.71 10.26
C SER A 79 -3.35 5.41 9.14
N GLY A 80 -3.30 6.16 8.02
CA GLY A 80 -4.14 5.91 6.86
C GLY A 80 -3.82 4.57 6.22
N THR A 81 -2.55 4.36 5.88
CA THR A 81 -2.00 3.12 5.33
C THR A 81 -2.29 1.91 6.25
N ALA A 82 -2.21 2.09 7.58
CA ALA A 82 -2.59 1.04 8.53
C ALA A 82 -4.11 0.72 8.51
N TRP A 83 -4.97 1.73 8.37
CA TRP A 83 -6.42 1.54 8.21
C TRP A 83 -6.74 0.78 6.92
N GLU A 84 -6.09 1.12 5.81
CA GLU A 84 -6.25 0.45 4.52
C GLU A 84 -5.84 -1.02 4.59
N CYS A 85 -4.72 -1.33 5.26
CA CYS A 85 -4.27 -2.69 5.51
C CYS A 85 -5.32 -3.49 6.33
N GLY A 86 -5.84 -2.91 7.41
CA GLY A 86 -6.89 -3.54 8.21
C GLY A 86 -8.18 -3.79 7.44
N TYR A 87 -8.61 -2.83 6.61
CA TYR A 87 -9.79 -2.96 5.76
C TYR A 87 -9.58 -4.03 4.67
N ALA A 88 -8.40 -4.07 4.03
CA ALA A 88 -8.02 -5.10 3.07
C ALA A 88 -8.05 -6.50 3.69
N TYR A 89 -7.48 -6.66 4.89
CA TYR A 89 -7.53 -7.91 5.65
C TYR A 89 -8.97 -8.37 5.92
N ALA A 90 -9.80 -7.46 6.45
CA ALA A 90 -11.19 -7.76 6.78
C ALA A 90 -12.04 -8.14 5.55
N THR A 91 -11.67 -7.62 4.37
CA THR A 91 -12.33 -7.90 3.08
C THR A 91 -11.64 -8.99 2.26
N GLN A 92 -10.72 -9.75 2.88
CA GLN A 92 -10.00 -10.88 2.27
C GLN A 92 -9.17 -10.51 1.04
N LYS A 93 -8.70 -9.26 0.95
CA LYS A 93 -7.72 -8.84 -0.05
C LYS A 93 -6.31 -9.17 0.46
N PRO A 94 -5.50 -9.98 -0.26
CA PRO A 94 -4.12 -10.23 0.14
C PRO A 94 -3.33 -8.92 0.15
N VAL A 95 -2.63 -8.68 1.26
CA VAL A 95 -1.74 -7.53 1.43
C VAL A 95 -0.29 -7.98 1.24
N ILE A 96 0.38 -7.44 0.23
CA ILE A 96 1.81 -7.59 -0.01
C ILE A 96 2.50 -6.41 0.66
N VAL A 97 3.14 -6.63 1.81
CA VAL A 97 3.81 -5.55 2.54
C VAL A 97 5.25 -5.45 2.05
N VAL A 98 5.65 -4.26 1.60
CA VAL A 98 7.03 -3.88 1.36
C VAL A 98 7.53 -3.15 2.60
N GLN A 99 8.42 -3.78 3.35
CA GLN A 99 8.97 -3.30 4.61
C GLN A 99 10.12 -2.33 4.32
N LEU A 100 9.88 -1.04 4.56
CA LEU A 100 10.84 0.06 4.31
C LEU A 100 11.37 0.69 5.62
N GLY A 101 10.72 0.41 6.75
CA GLY A 101 11.15 0.85 8.07
C GLY A 101 12.08 -0.11 8.80
N GLU A 102 12.69 0.35 9.89
CA GLU A 102 13.63 -0.45 10.72
C GLU A 102 12.96 -1.58 11.52
N SER A 103 11.65 -1.49 11.74
CA SER A 103 10.87 -2.46 12.51
C SER A 103 9.43 -2.53 12.02
N SER A 104 8.75 -3.63 12.31
CA SER A 104 7.37 -3.83 11.90
C SER A 104 6.46 -4.14 13.09
N ASN A 105 5.28 -3.53 13.11
CA ASN A 105 4.26 -3.84 14.10
C ASN A 105 3.65 -5.21 13.81
N LEU A 106 3.40 -6.03 14.85
CA LEU A 106 2.81 -7.36 14.71
C LEU A 106 1.49 -7.38 13.94
N MET A 107 0.66 -6.35 14.11
CA MET A 107 -0.65 -6.29 13.43
C MET A 107 -0.51 -6.18 11.91
N ILE A 108 0.61 -5.63 11.42
CA ILE A 108 0.87 -5.44 10.00
C ILE A 108 1.51 -6.69 9.39
N HIS A 109 2.60 -7.21 9.97
CA HIS A 109 3.29 -8.34 9.36
C HIS A 109 2.61 -9.70 9.54
N GLU A 110 1.84 -9.90 10.63
CA GLU A 110 1.01 -11.09 10.80
C GLU A 110 -0.31 -10.99 10.02
N GLY A 111 -0.79 -9.76 9.80
CA GLY A 111 -1.99 -9.49 9.00
C GLY A 111 -1.75 -9.50 7.49
N SER A 112 -0.50 -9.57 7.03
CA SER A 112 -0.17 -9.57 5.61
C SER A 112 -0.25 -10.97 5.00
N HIS A 113 -0.31 -11.03 3.67
CA HIS A 113 -0.13 -12.29 2.94
C HIS A 113 1.35 -12.64 2.80
N THR A 114 2.21 -11.64 2.56
CA THR A 114 3.66 -11.80 2.47
C THR A 114 4.37 -10.53 2.90
N ASN A 115 5.62 -10.68 3.33
CA ASN A 115 6.49 -9.59 3.75
C ASN A 115 7.75 -9.54 2.87
N LEU A 116 7.77 -8.57 1.96
CA LEU A 116 8.93 -8.24 1.14
C LEU A 116 9.81 -7.26 1.91
N MET A 117 11.10 -7.54 2.00
CA MET A 117 12.05 -6.76 2.81
C MET A 117 12.67 -5.59 2.03
N SER A 118 12.29 -5.40 0.76
CA SER A 118 12.73 -4.27 -0.06
C SER A 118 11.88 -4.11 -1.33
N VAL A 119 12.02 -2.95 -1.99
CA VAL A 119 11.45 -2.73 -3.34
C VAL A 119 12.06 -3.68 -4.38
N ASP A 120 13.30 -4.13 -4.19
CA ASP A 120 13.94 -5.07 -5.11
C ASP A 120 13.26 -6.44 -5.10
N GLU A 121 12.80 -6.91 -3.93
CA GLU A 121 12.00 -8.13 -3.84
C GLU A 121 10.62 -7.97 -4.51
N LEU A 122 10.02 -6.77 -4.49
CA LEU A 122 8.77 -6.49 -5.22
C LEU A 122 8.94 -6.59 -6.74
N LYS A 123 10.11 -6.16 -7.28
CA LYS A 123 10.39 -6.22 -8.72
C LYS A 123 10.27 -7.65 -9.25
N THR A 124 10.72 -8.63 -8.48
CA THR A 124 10.77 -10.05 -8.88
C THR A 124 9.66 -10.91 -8.26
N TYR A 125 8.84 -10.36 -7.36
CA TYR A 125 7.74 -11.09 -6.72
C TYR A 125 6.76 -11.65 -7.75
N ASP A 126 6.39 -12.92 -7.61
CA ASP A 126 5.46 -13.62 -8.50
C ASP A 126 4.01 -13.41 -8.05
N PHE A 127 3.31 -12.50 -8.72
CA PHE A 127 1.89 -12.19 -8.45
C PHE A 127 0.91 -13.27 -8.96
N GLU A 128 1.36 -14.24 -9.76
CA GLU A 128 0.50 -15.35 -10.18
C GLU A 128 0.52 -16.47 -9.12
N MET A 129 1.71 -16.82 -8.64
CA MET A 129 1.88 -17.87 -7.62
C MET A 129 1.68 -17.37 -6.19
N MET A 130 1.86 -16.07 -5.96
CA MET A 130 1.67 -15.40 -4.66
C MET A 130 2.38 -16.14 -3.50
N PRO A 131 3.71 -16.40 -3.57
CA PRO A 131 4.42 -17.07 -2.49
C PRO A 131 4.38 -16.24 -1.20
N ARG A 132 4.39 -16.93 -0.06
CA ARG A 132 4.37 -16.31 1.28
C ARG A 132 5.77 -16.29 1.86
N GLU A 133 6.13 -15.15 2.44
CA GLU A 133 7.34 -14.94 3.21
C GLU A 133 6.98 -14.30 4.54
N ASP A 134 7.52 -14.89 5.62
CA ASP A 134 7.43 -14.33 6.96
C ASP A 134 8.26 -13.05 7.05
N TYR A 135 7.91 -12.17 8.00
CA TYR A 135 8.73 -11.01 8.29
C TYR A 135 10.07 -11.42 8.91
N ARG A 136 11.17 -10.85 8.37
CA ARG A 136 12.54 -11.23 8.73
C ARG A 136 13.30 -10.14 9.49
N GLY A 137 12.64 -9.03 9.82
CA GLY A 137 13.26 -7.87 10.47
C GLY A 137 13.03 -7.81 11.98
N LYS A 138 13.26 -6.63 12.55
CA LYS A 138 13.08 -6.37 13.99
C LYS A 138 11.59 -6.22 14.33
N MET A 139 11.12 -6.99 15.30
CA MET A 139 9.72 -7.00 15.75
C MET A 139 9.58 -6.51 17.19
N PHE A 140 8.40 -5.98 17.51
CA PHE A 140 7.98 -5.53 18.85
C PHE A 140 6.52 -5.86 19.11
#